data_AF-A0A926FBT8-F1
#
_entry.id   AF-A0A926FBT8-F1
#
_cell.length_a   1.000
_cell.length_b   1.000
_cell.length_c   1.000
_cell.angle_alpha   90.00
_cell.angle_beta   90.00
_cell.angle_gamma   90.00
#
_symmetry.space_group_name_H-M   'P 1'
#
loop_
_entity.id
_entity.type
_entity.pdbx_description
1 polymer ?
#
loop_
_entity_poly.entity_id
_entity_poly.type
_entity_poly.pdbx_seq_one_letter_code
_entity_poly.pdbx_strand_id
1 'polypeptide(L)'
;MAQKGKIFVRVTLSKAQIPIIGAHVNYVKSNGVKNILLNTQLTDENGKTGEIEFDTPNEENSQNDINPDDRFFTCDIIVTHPSYYTTYIKNVQIFANQTTVQEVNVLPIEEDSDPAGIYETIDITSQDL
;
A
#
# COMPACT_ATOMS: atom_id res chain seq x y z
N MET A 1 16.35 -19.12 0.94
CA MET A 1 15.22 -19.38 0.01
C MET A 1 14.30 -18.16 0.07
N ALA A 2 13.60 -17.81 -1.02
CA ALA A 2 12.61 -16.74 -0.96
C ALA A 2 11.49 -17.15 0.01
N GLN A 3 11.07 -16.21 0.86
CA GLN A 3 9.98 -16.42 1.80
C GLN A 3 8.73 -15.68 1.30
N LYS A 4 7.60 -15.85 1.99
CA LYS A 4 6.37 -15.15 1.66
C LYS A 4 6.03 -14.14 2.75
N GLY A 5 5.73 -12.92 2.33
CA GLY A 5 5.12 -11.90 3.18
C GLY A 5 3.68 -11.67 2.75
N LYS A 6 2.83 -11.35 3.72
CA LYS A 6 1.43 -11.03 3.48
C LYS A 6 1.19 -9.54 3.63
N ILE A 7 0.29 -9.00 2.83
CA ILE A 7 -0.20 -7.64 3.00
C ILE A 7 -1.70 -7.57 2.78
N PHE A 8 -2.37 -6.75 3.57
CA PHE A 8 -3.69 -6.24 3.22
C PHE A 8 -3.76 -4.74 3.53
N VAL A 9 -4.65 -4.07 2.82
CA VAL A 9 -4.88 -2.63 2.93
C VAL A 9 -6.21 -2.40 3.63
N ARG A 10 -6.24 -1.43 4.53
CA ARG A 10 -7.46 -0.93 5.17
C ARG A 10 -7.65 0.53 4.81
N VAL A 11 -8.72 0.83 4.08
CA VAL A 11 -9.08 2.18 3.63
C VAL A 11 -10.16 2.76 4.52
N THR A 12 -9.86 3.89 5.13
CA THR A 12 -10.77 4.62 6.02
C THR A 12 -10.90 6.09 5.64
N LEU A 13 -12.06 6.68 5.94
CA LEU A 13 -12.31 8.11 5.79
C LEU A 13 -11.77 8.87 7.01
N SER A 14 -10.64 9.56 6.82
CA SER A 14 -10.03 10.46 7.81
C SER A 14 -9.97 9.89 9.25
N LYS A 15 -9.86 10.75 10.27
CA LYS A 15 -9.75 10.36 11.69
C LYS A 15 -10.94 9.58 12.25
N ALA A 16 -12.08 9.60 11.56
CA ALA A 16 -13.29 8.93 12.01
C ALA A 16 -13.22 7.40 11.84
N GLN A 17 -12.17 6.87 11.19
CA GLN A 17 -11.97 5.43 10.92
C GLN A 17 -13.19 4.77 10.23
N ILE A 18 -13.94 5.54 9.45
CA ILE A 18 -15.12 5.03 8.75
C ILE A 18 -14.62 4.19 7.57
N PRO A 19 -14.95 2.90 7.49
CA PRO A 19 -14.47 2.03 6.41
C PRO A 19 -15.07 2.46 5.06
N ILE A 20 -14.25 2.47 4.02
CA ILE A 20 -14.70 2.73 2.65
C ILE A 20 -14.83 1.43 1.88
N ILE A 21 -16.05 1.09 1.48
CA ILE A 21 -16.35 -0.05 0.62
C ILE A 21 -16.13 0.31 -0.86
N GLY A 22 -15.61 -0.64 -1.64
CA GLY A 22 -15.49 -0.49 -3.11
C GLY A 22 -14.36 0.44 -3.59
N ALA A 23 -13.41 0.80 -2.72
CA ALA A 23 -12.19 1.46 -3.14
C ALA A 23 -11.30 0.48 -3.90
N HIS A 24 -10.78 0.92 -5.05
CA HIS A 24 -9.84 0.13 -5.84
C HIS A 24 -8.44 0.32 -5.28
N VAL A 25 -7.81 -0.77 -4.87
CA VAL A 25 -6.47 -0.81 -4.31
C VAL A 25 -5.56 -1.51 -5.30
N ASN A 26 -4.67 -0.74 -5.93
CA ASN A 26 -3.72 -1.24 -6.91
C ASN A 26 -2.34 -1.33 -6.26
N TYR A 27 -1.77 -2.53 -6.26
CA TYR A 27 -0.41 -2.79 -5.83
C TYR A 27 0.48 -2.67 -7.05
N VAL A 28 1.39 -1.70 -7.06
CA VAL A 28 2.28 -1.45 -8.18
C VAL A 28 3.73 -1.50 -7.73
N LYS A 29 4.64 -1.95 -8.60
CA LYS A 29 6.08 -1.86 -8.36
C LYS A 29 6.68 -0.88 -9.35
N SER A 30 7.25 0.21 -8.85
CA SER A 30 8.03 1.10 -9.70
C SER A 30 9.42 0.51 -9.93
N ASN A 31 9.83 0.36 -11.19
CA ASN A 31 11.19 -0.04 -11.56
C ASN A 31 12.06 1.17 -11.99
N GLY A 32 11.64 2.38 -11.63
CA GLY A 32 12.29 3.65 -12.00
C GLY A 32 11.91 4.18 -13.39
N VAL A 33 11.42 3.32 -14.31
CA VAL A 33 11.02 3.73 -15.68
C VAL A 33 9.53 3.49 -15.92
N LYS A 34 8.96 2.45 -15.32
CA LYS A 34 7.57 2.04 -15.48
C LYS A 34 7.02 1.52 -14.15
N ASN A 35 5.73 1.75 -13.95
CA ASN A 35 4.98 1.13 -12.87
C ASN A 35 4.39 -0.19 -13.38
N ILE A 36 4.78 -1.30 -12.77
CA ILE A 36 4.25 -2.63 -13.08
C ILE A 36 3.09 -2.89 -12.10
N LEU A 37 1.89 -3.09 -12.61
CA LEU A 37 0.75 -3.51 -11.80
C LEU A 37 0.97 -4.96 -11.35
N LEU A 38 1.06 -5.18 -10.04
CA LEU A 38 1.24 -6.50 -9.43
C LEU A 38 -0.12 -7.17 -9.16
N ASN A 39 -1.05 -6.42 -8.56
CA ASN A 39 -2.36 -6.91 -8.18
C ASN A 39 -3.36 -5.74 -8.03
N THR A 40 -4.65 -6.02 -8.19
CA THR A 40 -5.74 -5.08 -7.93
C THR A 40 -6.77 -5.75 -7.05
N GLN A 41 -7.17 -5.08 -5.98
CA GLN A 41 -8.20 -5.54 -5.05
C GLN A 41 -9.26 -4.47 -4.85
N LEU A 42 -10.43 -4.88 -4.38
CA LEU A 42 -11.49 -4.00 -3.92
C LEU A 42 -11.63 -4.11 -2.41
N THR A 43 -11.96 -3.01 -1.76
CA THR A 43 -12.27 -3.03 -0.32
C THR A 43 -13.67 -3.56 -0.06
N ASP A 44 -13.79 -4.36 1.00
CA ASP A 44 -15.03 -4.94 1.50
C ASP A 44 -15.82 -3.96 2.40
N GLU A 45 -16.89 -4.44 3.03
CA GLU A 45 -17.72 -3.68 3.98
C GLU A 45 -16.96 -3.15 5.22
N ASN A 46 -15.82 -3.76 5.55
CA ASN A 46 -14.93 -3.33 6.63
C ASN A 46 -13.82 -2.39 6.14
N GLY A 47 -13.87 -1.99 4.86
CA GLY A 47 -12.86 -1.16 4.21
C GLY A 47 -11.55 -1.91 4.00
N LYS A 48 -11.55 -3.24 4.03
CA LYS A 48 -10.35 -4.08 3.93
C LYS A 48 -10.25 -4.74 2.57
N THR A 49 -9.04 -4.86 2.04
CA THR A 49 -8.77 -5.76 0.92
C THR A 49 -8.56 -7.18 1.42
N GLY A 50 -8.61 -8.16 0.50
CA GLY A 50 -8.08 -9.50 0.79
C GLY A 50 -6.58 -9.46 1.10
N GLU A 51 -6.10 -10.50 1.78
CA GLU A 51 -4.67 -10.75 1.98
C GLU A 51 -4.02 -11.17 0.66
N ILE A 52 -2.90 -10.53 0.33
CA ILE A 52 -2.09 -10.84 -0.84
C ILE A 52 -0.72 -11.30 -0.37
N GLU A 53 -0.23 -12.38 -0.96
CA GLU A 53 1.11 -12.89 -0.71
C GLU A 53 2.08 -12.35 -1.77
N PHE A 54 3.24 -11.86 -1.31
CA PHE A 54 4.35 -11.45 -2.15
C PHE A 54 5.60 -12.24 -1.79
N ASP A 55 6.43 -12.52 -2.80
CA ASP A 55 7.74 -13.12 -2.59
C ASP A 55 8.68 -12.09 -1.96
N THR A 56 9.13 -12.39 -0.75
CA THR A 56 10.03 -11.54 0.04
C THR A 56 11.43 -12.15 0.12
N PRO A 57 12.47 -11.32 0.29
CA PRO A 57 13.79 -11.79 0.71
C PRO A 57 13.73 -12.60 2.01
N ASN A 58 14.79 -13.38 2.31
CA ASN A 58 14.86 -14.21 3.51
C ASN A 58 14.84 -13.34 4.78
N GLU A 59 14.12 -13.75 5.83
CA GLU A 59 14.04 -13.05 7.12
C GLU A 59 15.41 -12.82 7.76
N GLU A 60 16.35 -13.76 7.57
CA GLU A 60 17.74 -13.61 8.02
C GLU A 60 18.46 -12.40 7.39
N ASN A 61 18.03 -11.96 6.22
CA ASN A 61 18.56 -10.76 5.59
C ASN A 61 17.97 -9.47 6.17
N SER A 62 16.81 -9.52 6.83
CA SER A 62 16.22 -8.33 7.48
C SER A 62 17.11 -7.79 8.61
N GLN A 63 17.90 -8.65 9.25
CA GLN A 63 18.88 -8.26 10.29
C GLN A 63 20.27 -7.91 9.74
N ASN A 64 20.48 -8.01 8.43
CA ASN A 64 21.81 -7.87 7.83
C ASN A 64 22.00 -6.45 7.29
N ASP A 65 23.07 -5.79 7.71
CA ASP A 65 23.24 -4.35 7.46
C ASP A 65 23.61 -3.97 6.02
N ILE A 66 23.78 -4.97 5.14
CA ILE A 66 24.52 -4.83 3.89
C ILE A 66 23.74 -4.08 2.81
N ASN A 67 22.42 -4.29 2.66
CA ASN A 67 21.59 -3.57 1.68
C ASN A 67 20.11 -3.53 2.13
N PRO A 68 19.45 -2.35 2.18
CA PRO A 68 18.02 -2.23 2.52
C PRO A 68 17.10 -3.00 1.57
N ASP A 69 17.43 -3.04 0.28
CA ASP A 69 16.64 -3.72 -0.76
C ASP A 69 16.60 -5.25 -0.61
N ASP A 70 17.54 -5.82 0.14
CA ASP A 70 17.61 -7.25 0.43
C ASP A 70 16.90 -7.63 1.76
N ARG A 71 16.37 -6.64 2.50
CA ARG A 71 15.72 -6.84 3.81
C ARG A 71 14.22 -7.09 3.71
N PHE A 72 13.55 -6.49 2.74
CA PHE A 72 12.09 -6.52 2.57
C PHE A 72 11.69 -6.31 1.12
N PHE A 73 10.47 -6.75 0.76
CA PHE A 73 9.90 -6.42 -0.54
C PHE A 73 9.21 -5.06 -0.47
N THR A 74 9.51 -4.18 -1.43
CA THR A 74 8.84 -2.88 -1.57
C THR A 74 7.84 -2.88 -2.72
N CYS A 75 6.67 -2.28 -2.47
CA CYS A 75 5.70 -1.92 -3.49
C CYS A 75 5.03 -0.59 -3.15
N ASP A 76 4.47 0.06 -4.16
CA ASP A 76 3.61 1.21 -4.00
C ASP A 76 2.14 0.77 -4.05
N ILE A 77 1.28 1.50 -3.36
CA ILE A 77 -0.15 1.24 -3.28
C ILE A 77 -0.90 2.48 -3.76
N ILE A 78 -1.79 2.30 -4.72
CA ILE A 78 -2.62 3.36 -5.28
C ILE A 78 -4.06 3.04 -4.94
N VAL A 79 -4.69 3.90 -4.14
CA VAL A 79 -6.09 3.77 -3.76
C VAL A 79 -6.92 4.78 -4.55
N THR A 80 -7.86 4.29 -5.36
CA THR A 80 -8.76 5.12 -6.17
C THR A 80 -10.22 4.84 -5.83
N HIS A 81 -11.02 5.91 -5.76
CA HIS A 81 -12.46 5.81 -5.60
C HIS A 81 -13.13 7.05 -6.20
N PRO A 82 -14.30 6.94 -6.89
CA PRO A 82 -14.93 8.09 -7.56
C PRO A 82 -15.28 9.27 -6.63
N SER A 83 -15.57 8.99 -5.37
CA SER A 83 -15.97 10.00 -4.37
C SER A 83 -14.82 10.52 -3.49
N TYR A 84 -13.60 10.00 -3.64
CA TYR A 84 -12.45 10.35 -2.79
C TYR A 84 -11.21 10.66 -3.64
N TYR A 85 -10.31 11.48 -3.11
CA TYR A 85 -9.04 11.75 -3.76
C TYR A 85 -8.22 10.47 -3.88
N THR A 86 -7.45 10.38 -4.98
CA THR A 86 -6.53 9.25 -5.17
C THR A 86 -5.34 9.39 -4.24
N THR A 87 -5.12 8.36 -3.42
CA THR A 87 -3.99 8.31 -2.47
C THR A 87 -2.89 7.42 -3.05
N TYR A 88 -1.68 7.95 -3.10
CA TYR A 88 -0.49 7.23 -3.52
C TYR A 88 0.41 6.99 -2.32
N ILE A 89 0.68 5.73 -2.02
CA ILE A 89 1.52 5.30 -0.91
C ILE A 89 2.75 4.66 -1.51
N LYS A 90 3.91 5.24 -1.24
CA LYS A 90 5.17 4.74 -1.77
C LYS A 90 5.93 3.92 -0.75
N ASN A 91 6.74 3.00 -1.24
CA ASN A 91 7.71 2.26 -0.42
C ASN A 91 7.06 1.42 0.70
N VAL A 92 5.88 0.85 0.45
CA VAL A 92 5.23 -0.05 1.41
C VAL A 92 6.08 -1.32 1.57
N GLN A 93 6.39 -1.63 2.82
CA GLN A 93 7.35 -2.68 3.18
C GLN A 93 6.63 -3.95 3.58
N ILE A 94 6.98 -5.04 2.89
CA ILE A 94 6.44 -6.37 3.14
C ILE A 94 7.58 -7.26 3.65
N PHE A 95 7.41 -7.72 4.88
CA PHE A 95 8.39 -8.55 5.58
C PHE A 95 8.04 -10.03 5.44
N ALA A 96 9.09 -10.86 5.41
CA ALA A 96 8.95 -12.30 5.36
C ALA A 96 8.22 -12.84 6.60
N ASN A 97 7.34 -13.84 6.40
CA ASN A 97 6.52 -14.48 7.44
C ASN A 97 5.63 -13.54 8.27
N GLN A 98 5.47 -12.29 7.86
CA GLN A 98 4.67 -11.30 8.56
C GLN A 98 3.48 -10.86 7.72
N THR A 99 2.44 -10.38 8.41
CA THR A 99 1.28 -9.76 7.78
C THR A 99 1.38 -8.25 7.98
N THR A 100 1.76 -7.55 6.92
CA THR A 100 1.76 -6.08 6.88
C THR A 100 0.33 -5.58 6.78
N VAL A 101 -0.04 -4.67 7.68
CA VAL A 101 -1.31 -3.94 7.64
C VAL A 101 -1.03 -2.52 7.18
N GLN A 102 -1.44 -2.17 5.97
CA GLN A 102 -1.33 -0.80 5.49
C GLN A 102 -2.65 -0.07 5.71
N GLU A 103 -2.67 0.85 6.67
CA GLU A 103 -3.80 1.76 6.87
C GLU A 103 -3.70 2.96 5.93
N VAL A 104 -4.81 3.31 5.30
CA VAL A 104 -4.90 4.37 4.30
C VAL A 104 -6.07 5.27 4.64
N ASN A 105 -5.76 6.54 4.89
CA ASN A 105 -6.79 7.54 5.07
C ASN A 105 -7.03 8.26 3.75
N VAL A 106 -8.27 8.23 3.27
CA VAL A 106 -8.69 8.97 2.08
C VAL A 106 -9.45 10.23 2.48
N LEU A 107 -9.39 11.22 1.61
CA LEU A 107 -10.11 12.49 1.76
C LEU A 107 -11.25 12.56 0.74
N PRO A 108 -12.44 13.04 1.14
CA PRO A 108 -13.56 13.23 0.22
C PRO A 108 -13.25 14.35 -0.77
N ILE A 109 -13.65 14.17 -2.03
CA ILE A 109 -13.56 15.22 -3.04
C ILE A 109 -14.61 16.28 -2.71
N GLU A 110 -14.22 17.55 -2.63
CA GLU A 110 -15.17 18.64 -2.46
C GLU A 110 -15.96 18.84 -3.76
N GLU A 111 -17.25 19.17 -3.64
CA GLU A 111 -18.22 19.23 -4.77
C GLU A 111 -17.80 20.21 -5.88
N ASP A 112 -16.88 21.14 -5.60
CA ASP A 112 -16.35 22.18 -6.51
C ASP A 112 -14.85 22.00 -6.88
N SER A 113 -14.23 20.87 -6.50
CA SER A 113 -12.81 20.61 -6.77
C SER A 113 -12.62 19.68 -7.98
N ASP A 114 -11.68 20.02 -8.87
CA ASP A 114 -11.27 19.14 -9.97
C ASP A 114 -10.54 17.90 -9.40
N PRO A 115 -11.10 16.68 -9.54
CA PRO A 115 -10.51 15.45 -9.00
C PRO A 115 -9.14 15.11 -9.61
N ALA A 116 -8.75 15.73 -10.73
CA ALA A 116 -7.47 15.51 -11.37
C ALA A 116 -6.30 16.29 -10.71
N GLY A 117 -6.58 17.24 -9.81
CA GLY A 117 -5.60 18.23 -9.36
C GLY A 117 -4.93 17.98 -7.99
N ILE A 118 -5.49 17.12 -7.14
CA ILE A 118 -5.05 16.99 -5.74
C ILE A 118 -4.78 15.51 -5.44
N TYR A 119 -3.51 15.14 -5.33
CA TYR A 119 -3.07 13.80 -4.94
C TYR A 119 -2.28 13.90 -3.63
N GLU A 120 -2.62 13.06 -2.66
CA GLU A 120 -1.82 12.91 -1.45
C GLU A 120 -0.76 11.82 -1.69
N THR A 121 0.51 12.22 -1.74
CA THR A 121 1.63 11.26 -1.75
C THR A 121 2.11 11.07 -0.32
N ILE A 122 1.92 9.88 0.21
CA ILE A 122 2.44 9.47 1.50
C ILE A 122 3.68 8.63 1.22
N ASP A 123 4.86 9.18 1.54
CA ASP A 123 6.12 8.45 1.44
C ASP A 123 6.38 7.74 2.78
N ILE A 124 6.41 6.41 2.76
CA ILE A 124 6.66 5.62 3.96
C ILE A 124 8.17 5.53 4.16
N THR A 125 8.67 6.21 5.20
CA THR A 125 10.07 6.13 5.60
C THR A 125 10.40 4.73 6.10
N SER A 126 11.62 4.26 5.82
CA SER A 126 12.11 2.98 6.32
C SER A 126 12.00 2.87 7.84
N GLN A 127 11.49 1.72 8.32
CA GLN A 127 11.45 1.45 9.74
C GLN A 127 12.87 1.09 10.22
N ASP A 128 13.33 1.79 11.25
CA ASP A 128 14.53 1.43 12.00
C ASP A 128 14.16 0.22 12.88
N LEU A 129 14.80 -0.92 12.64
CA LEU A 129 14.55 -2.20 13.30
C LEU A 129 15.52 -2.40 14.47
#